data_AF-A0A2R7Z1H2-F1
#
_entry.id   AF-A0A2R7Z1H2-F1
#
_cell.length_a   1.000
_cell.length_b   1.000
_cell.length_c   1.000
_cell.angle_alpha   90.00
_cell.angle_beta   90.00
_cell.angle_gamma   90.00
#
_symmetry.space_group_name_H-M   'P 1'
#
loop_
_entity.id
_entity.type
_entity.pdbx_description
1 polymer ?
#
loop_
_entity_poly.entity_id
_entity_poly.type
_entity_poly.pdbx_seq_one_letter_code
_entity_poly.pdbx_strand_id
1 'polypeptide(L)'
;MTLHHPDQNRLAVTPALDARDVEFLSGFSPQGSRIARIWPGQPAVPSPWRPCPEGCCLVIVPTRAVVTSAGQWLRFLVGELIGDRHRVDGWVRIPGPPGRAGVLLIVEQGEVFEGELEEPGQSWSAGSTPAARAGSA
;
A
#
# COMPACT_ATOMS: atom_id res chain seq x y z
N MET A 1 14.91 -17.07 -12.34
CA MET A 1 14.25 -16.20 -11.35
C MET A 1 14.23 -14.79 -11.92
N THR A 2 13.08 -14.34 -12.40
CA THR A 2 12.93 -12.97 -12.91
C THR A 2 12.78 -12.06 -11.69
N LEU A 3 13.78 -11.24 -11.39
CA LEU A 3 13.68 -10.22 -10.36
C LEU A 3 12.69 -9.16 -10.87
N HIS A 4 11.48 -9.15 -10.33
CA HIS A 4 10.52 -8.08 -10.61
C HIS A 4 11.03 -6.79 -9.94
N HIS A 5 11.29 -5.76 -10.75
CA HIS A 5 11.70 -4.45 -10.23
C HIS A 5 10.57 -3.86 -9.37
N PRO A 6 10.87 -3.11 -8.29
CA PRO A 6 9.86 -2.36 -7.56
C PRO A 6 9.25 -1.30 -8.48
N ASP A 7 8.13 -1.66 -9.08
CA ASP A 7 7.24 -0.74 -9.79
C ASP A 7 6.33 -0.06 -8.76
N GLN A 8 5.76 1.11 -9.08
CA GLN A 8 4.97 1.94 -8.15
C GLN A 8 3.68 1.27 -7.62
N ASN A 9 3.42 0.03 -8.06
CA ASN A 9 2.24 -0.77 -7.74
C ASN A 9 2.60 -2.11 -7.07
N ARG A 10 3.86 -2.32 -6.65
CA ARG A 10 4.35 -3.59 -6.12
C ARG A 10 5.20 -3.42 -4.86
N LEU A 11 5.02 -4.34 -3.92
CA LEU A 11 5.88 -4.50 -2.73
C LEU A 11 6.65 -5.81 -2.85
N ALA A 12 7.94 -5.80 -2.54
CA ALA A 12 8.77 -7.00 -2.57
C ALA A 12 8.47 -7.90 -1.37
N VAL A 13 8.57 -9.22 -1.55
CA VAL A 13 8.43 -10.21 -0.49
C VAL A 13 9.68 -11.10 -0.44
N THR A 14 10.33 -11.18 0.72
CA THR A 14 11.58 -11.93 0.92
C THR A 14 11.58 -12.72 2.24
N PRO A 15 11.84 -14.05 2.22
CA PRO A 15 11.93 -14.91 1.04
C PRO A 15 10.61 -14.93 0.25
N ALA A 16 10.65 -15.36 -1.01
CA ALA A 16 9.44 -15.47 -1.83
C ALA A 16 8.42 -16.44 -1.18
N LEU A 17 7.13 -16.13 -1.33
CA LEU A 17 6.03 -16.98 -0.91
C LEU A 17 6.06 -18.31 -1.67
N ASP A 18 5.72 -19.41 -1.00
CA ASP A 18 5.51 -20.68 -1.68
C ASP A 18 4.13 -20.73 -2.37
N ALA A 19 3.90 -21.78 -3.18
CA ALA A 19 2.66 -21.89 -3.94
C ALA A 19 1.38 -21.96 -3.07
N ARG A 20 1.47 -22.52 -1.85
CA ARG A 20 0.33 -22.61 -0.94
C ARG A 20 0.02 -21.25 -0.32
N ASP A 21 1.05 -20.51 0.08
CA ASP A 21 0.88 -19.14 0.59
C ASP A 21 0.33 -18.22 -0.51
N VAL A 22 0.79 -18.37 -1.77
CA VAL A 22 0.24 -17.65 -2.93
C VAL A 22 -1.24 -17.96 -3.15
N GLU A 23 -1.63 -19.23 -3.13
CA GLU A 23 -3.03 -19.67 -3.28
C GLU A 23 -3.90 -19.13 -2.14
N PHE A 24 -3.45 -19.28 -0.89
CA PHE A 24 -4.15 -18.83 0.30
C PHE A 24 -4.39 -17.31 0.27
N LEU A 25 -3.33 -16.51 0.03
CA LEU A 25 -3.45 -15.05 0.00
C LEU A 25 -4.31 -14.55 -1.18
N SER A 26 -4.29 -15.26 -2.30
CA SER A 26 -5.14 -14.94 -3.46
C SER A 26 -6.64 -15.11 -3.18
N GLY A 27 -7.01 -15.96 -2.21
CA GLY A 27 -8.41 -16.16 -1.78
C GLY A 27 -9.06 -14.94 -1.12
N PHE A 28 -8.27 -13.97 -0.63
CA PHE A 28 -8.81 -12.72 -0.08
C PHE A 28 -9.10 -11.66 -1.15
N SER A 29 -8.53 -11.79 -2.35
CA SER A 29 -8.73 -10.83 -3.43
C SER A 29 -10.14 -10.96 -4.06
N PRO A 30 -10.69 -9.92 -4.73
CA PRO A 30 -12.01 -9.98 -5.38
C PRO A 30 -12.22 -11.13 -6.37
N GLN A 31 -11.13 -11.65 -6.95
CA GLN A 31 -11.12 -12.71 -7.96
C GLN A 31 -10.90 -14.11 -7.37
N GLY A 32 -10.62 -14.21 -6.07
CA GLY A 32 -10.37 -15.48 -5.38
C GLY A 32 -11.66 -16.19 -4.95
N SER A 33 -11.52 -17.45 -4.54
CA SER A 33 -12.57 -18.16 -3.81
C SER A 33 -12.80 -17.44 -2.48
N ARG A 34 -14.00 -16.86 -2.26
CA ARG A 34 -14.32 -16.08 -1.05
C ARG A 34 -13.93 -16.85 0.23
N ILE A 35 -12.78 -16.52 0.80
CA ILE A 35 -12.43 -16.95 2.15
C ILE A 35 -13.43 -16.29 3.10
N ALA A 36 -14.05 -17.09 3.97
CA ALA A 36 -14.99 -16.60 4.96
C ALA A 36 -14.31 -15.56 5.88
N ARG A 37 -15.04 -14.53 6.31
CA ARG A 37 -14.54 -13.52 7.26
C ARG A 37 -14.41 -14.13 8.65
N ILE A 38 -13.32 -14.85 8.89
CA ILE A 38 -13.13 -15.66 10.10
C ILE A 38 -11.96 -15.19 10.97
N TRP A 39 -11.13 -14.26 10.48
CA TRP A 39 -9.98 -13.76 11.24
C TRP A 39 -10.31 -12.49 12.04
N PRO A 40 -9.97 -12.43 13.33
CA PRO A 40 -10.00 -11.18 14.08
C PRO A 40 -9.18 -10.09 13.37
N GLY A 41 -9.72 -8.88 13.24
CA GLY A 41 -9.04 -7.77 12.56
C GLY A 41 -9.04 -7.83 11.03
N GLN A 42 -9.60 -8.88 10.41
CA GLN A 42 -9.74 -8.95 8.95
C GLN A 42 -10.63 -7.81 8.43
N PRO A 43 -10.17 -6.98 7.47
CA PRO A 43 -11.01 -5.94 6.90
C PRO A 43 -12.24 -6.52 6.17
N ALA A 44 -13.36 -5.80 6.25
CA ALA A 44 -14.65 -6.30 5.77
C ALA A 44 -14.75 -6.41 4.23
N VAL A 45 -14.00 -5.60 3.49
CA VAL A 45 -13.99 -5.61 2.02
C VAL A 45 -12.93 -6.56 1.49
N PRO A 46 -13.02 -7.10 0.25
CA PRO A 46 -11.96 -7.93 -0.31
C PRO A 46 -10.60 -7.23 -0.32
N SER A 47 -9.52 -8.01 -0.19
CA SER A 47 -8.16 -7.49 -0.22
C SER A 47 -7.82 -6.90 -1.59
N PRO A 48 -7.34 -5.65 -1.67
CA PRO A 48 -6.84 -5.10 -2.92
C PRO A 48 -5.44 -5.61 -3.26
N TRP A 49 -4.79 -6.35 -2.36
CA TRP A 49 -3.47 -6.94 -2.56
C TRP A 49 -3.58 -8.37 -3.08
N ARG A 50 -2.70 -8.71 -4.02
CA ARG A 50 -2.56 -10.07 -4.54
C ARG A 50 -1.08 -10.44 -4.68
N PRO A 51 -0.66 -11.64 -4.24
CA PRO A 51 0.69 -12.11 -4.56
C PRO A 51 0.87 -12.29 -6.06
N CYS A 52 2.07 -12.06 -6.58
CA CYS A 52 2.40 -12.49 -7.94
C CYS A 52 2.48 -14.03 -8.00
N PRO A 53 2.33 -14.64 -9.18
CA PRO A 53 2.41 -16.10 -9.34
C PRO A 53 3.75 -16.69 -8.85
N GLU A 54 4.83 -15.91 -8.89
CA GLU A 54 6.15 -16.32 -8.42
C GLU A 54 6.37 -16.10 -6.92
N GLY A 55 5.40 -15.53 -6.20
CA GLY A 55 5.45 -15.30 -4.74
C GLY A 55 6.42 -14.21 -4.28
N CYS A 56 7.15 -13.55 -5.18
CA CYS A 56 8.19 -12.59 -4.81
C CYS A 56 7.70 -11.14 -4.61
N CYS A 57 6.44 -10.84 -4.89
CA CYS A 57 5.86 -9.52 -4.65
C CYS A 57 4.37 -9.56 -4.37
N LEU A 58 3.87 -8.56 -3.63
CA LEU A 58 2.45 -8.22 -3.53
C LEU A 58 2.16 -7.10 -4.53
N VAL A 59 1.13 -7.29 -5.35
CA VAL A 59 0.68 -6.32 -6.35
C VAL A 59 -0.64 -5.75 -5.90
N ILE A 60 -0.79 -4.43 -5.99
CA ILE A 60 -2.08 -3.79 -5.77
C ILE A 60 -2.96 -3.91 -7.03
N VAL A 61 -4.19 -4.39 -6.85
CA VAL A 61 -5.18 -4.48 -7.92
C VAL A 61 -6.10 -3.26 -7.82
N PRO A 62 -6.03 -2.30 -8.77
CA PRO A 62 -6.83 -1.09 -8.71
C PRO A 62 -8.33 -1.42 -8.84
N THR A 63 -9.09 -1.05 -7.81
CA THR A 63 -10.56 -1.10 -7.73
C THR A 63 -11.07 0.18 -7.07
N ARG A 64 -12.36 0.49 -7.19
CA ARG A 64 -12.93 1.73 -6.64
C ARG A 64 -12.81 1.85 -5.11
N ALA A 65 -12.67 0.75 -4.39
CA ALA A 65 -12.54 0.73 -2.92
C ALA A 65 -11.09 0.71 -2.41
N VAL A 66 -10.10 0.71 -3.32
CA VAL A 66 -8.68 0.48 -2.96
C VAL A 66 -8.14 1.52 -1.99
N VAL A 67 -8.44 2.79 -2.21
CA VAL A 67 -7.82 3.90 -1.46
C VAL A 67 -8.08 3.77 0.04
N THR A 68 -9.30 3.41 0.43
CA THR A 68 -9.68 3.41 1.86
C THR A 68 -9.28 2.16 2.62
N SER A 69 -9.06 1.03 1.93
CA SER A 69 -8.83 -0.26 2.58
C SER A 69 -7.43 -0.84 2.32
N ALA A 70 -6.65 -0.28 1.40
CA ALA A 70 -5.35 -0.84 1.06
C ALA A 70 -4.37 -0.84 2.25
N GLY A 71 -4.27 0.27 2.99
CA GLY A 71 -3.42 0.34 4.18
C GLY A 71 -3.87 -0.62 5.28
N GLN A 72 -5.19 -0.70 5.54
CA GLN A 72 -5.75 -1.64 6.54
C GLN A 72 -5.46 -3.10 6.19
N TRP A 73 -5.69 -3.49 4.92
CA TRP A 73 -5.35 -4.82 4.46
C TRP A 73 -3.87 -5.10 4.54
N LEU A 74 -3.02 -4.14 4.14
CA LEU A 74 -1.57 -4.35 4.16
C LEU A 74 -1.07 -4.58 5.60
N ARG A 75 -1.56 -3.81 6.57
CA ARG A 75 -1.28 -4.03 8.01
C ARG A 75 -1.71 -5.42 8.46
N PHE A 76 -2.93 -5.85 8.11
CA PHE A 76 -3.42 -7.18 8.43
C PHE A 76 -2.56 -8.29 7.80
N LEU A 77 -2.26 -8.20 6.51
CA LEU A 77 -1.46 -9.21 5.80
C LEU A 77 -0.05 -9.32 6.41
N VAL A 78 0.61 -8.18 6.64
CA VAL A 78 1.97 -8.15 7.20
C VAL A 78 1.97 -8.62 8.65
N GLY A 79 1.04 -8.15 9.49
CA GLY A 79 1.00 -8.50 10.91
C GLY A 79 0.55 -9.93 11.20
N GLU A 80 -0.42 -10.46 10.45
CA GLU A 80 -1.08 -11.72 10.81
C GLU A 80 -0.69 -12.90 9.91
N LEU A 81 -0.39 -12.67 8.62
CA LEU A 81 -0.29 -13.76 7.65
C LEU A 81 1.13 -13.94 7.09
N ILE A 82 1.89 -12.85 7.01
CA ILE A 82 3.18 -12.82 6.30
C ILE A 82 4.37 -12.65 7.27
N GLY A 83 4.26 -11.76 8.27
CA GLY A 83 5.38 -11.20 9.02
C GLY A 83 6.26 -12.19 9.77
N ASP A 84 5.74 -13.35 10.16
CA ASP A 84 6.52 -14.38 10.85
C ASP A 84 7.50 -15.12 9.93
N ARG A 85 7.20 -15.20 8.63
CA ARG A 85 7.90 -16.05 7.66
C ARG A 85 8.54 -15.27 6.52
N HIS A 86 8.01 -14.09 6.21
CA HIS A 86 8.48 -13.26 5.10
C HIS A 86 8.51 -11.79 5.50
N ARG A 87 9.49 -11.08 4.95
CA ARG A 87 9.59 -9.63 5.00
C ARG A 87 8.92 -9.03 3.79
N VAL A 88 8.13 -7.99 4.00
CA VAL A 88 7.56 -7.16 2.93
C VAL A 88 8.23 -5.80 2.98
N ASP A 89 8.73 -5.31 1.85
CA ASP A 89 9.33 -3.97 1.76
C ASP A 89 8.94 -3.26 0.47
N GLY A 90 9.06 -1.94 0.51
CA GLY A 90 8.94 -1.07 -0.66
C GLY A 90 7.85 -0.04 -0.45
N TRP A 91 7.40 0.55 -1.55
CA TRP A 91 6.36 1.56 -1.51
C TRP A 91 5.44 1.42 -2.71
N VAL A 92 4.19 1.82 -2.51
CA VAL A 92 3.14 1.79 -3.53
C VAL A 92 2.39 3.10 -3.52
N ARG A 93 2.20 3.65 -4.72
CA ARG A 93 1.34 4.81 -4.94
C ARG A 93 -0.05 4.34 -5.34
N ILE A 94 -1.04 4.75 -4.57
CA ILE A 94 -2.45 4.53 -4.86
C ILE A 94 -3.04 5.83 -5.37
N PRO A 95 -3.43 5.92 -6.65
CA PRO A 95 -4.10 7.10 -7.16
C PRO A 95 -5.45 7.29 -6.45
N GLY A 96 -5.71 8.52 -6.02
CA GLY A 96 -7.00 8.92 -5.49
C GLY A 96 -8.06 8.97 -6.61
N PRO A 97 -9.36 8.95 -6.26
CA PRO A 97 -10.39 9.30 -7.22
C PRO A 97 -10.23 10.78 -7.66
N PRO A 98 -10.83 11.20 -8.78
CA PRO A 98 -10.75 12.58 -9.25
C PRO A 98 -11.12 13.59 -8.15
N GLY A 99 -10.26 14.60 -7.93
CA GLY A 99 -10.46 15.64 -6.91
C GLY A 99 -10.17 15.19 -5.49
N ARG A 100 -9.45 14.07 -5.29
CA ARG A 100 -8.91 13.65 -4.00
C ARG A 100 -7.45 13.28 -4.12
N ALA A 101 -6.69 13.61 -3.08
CA ALA A 101 -5.32 13.17 -2.90
C ALA A 101 -5.18 11.65 -3.06
N GLY A 102 -4.05 11.24 -3.65
CA GLY A 102 -3.64 9.85 -3.63
C GLY A 102 -3.07 9.46 -2.28
N VAL A 103 -2.73 8.19 -2.12
CA VAL A 103 -2.09 7.68 -0.91
C VAL A 103 -0.76 7.02 -1.30
N LEU A 104 0.28 7.29 -0.52
CA LEU A 104 1.54 6.57 -0.54
C LEU A 104 1.54 5.60 0.63
N LEU A 105 1.73 4.32 0.33
CA LEU A 105 1.99 3.30 1.34
C LEU A 105 3.45 2.91 1.29
N ILE A 106 4.10 2.88 2.43
CA ILE A 106 5.49 2.44 2.59
C ILE A 106 5.48 1.27 3.57
N VAL A 107 6.20 0.20 3.22
CA VAL A 107 6.47 -0.90 4.14
C VAL A 107 7.96 -0.97 4.38
N GLU A 108 8.33 -0.89 5.64
CA GLU A 108 9.71 -0.98 6.09
C GLU A 108 9.74 -1.78 7.38
N GLN A 109 10.57 -2.83 7.44
CA GLN A 109 10.77 -3.64 8.64
C GLN A 109 9.47 -4.24 9.23
N GLY A 110 8.49 -4.54 8.38
CA GLY A 110 7.19 -5.09 8.80
C GLY A 110 6.20 -4.04 9.31
N GLU A 111 6.57 -2.76 9.31
CA GLU A 111 5.67 -1.66 9.64
C GLU A 111 5.09 -1.03 8.38
N VAL A 112 3.83 -0.59 8.46
CA VAL A 112 3.10 0.01 7.34
C VAL A 112 2.79 1.48 7.64
N PHE A 113 3.45 2.35 6.88
CA PHE A 113 3.26 3.79 6.92
C PHE A 113 2.36 4.25 5.78
N GLU A 114 1.56 5.26 6.06
CA GLU A 114 0.55 5.80 5.15
C GLU A 114 0.66 7.32 5.12
N GLY A 115 0.81 7.89 3.93
CA GLY A 115 0.91 9.33 3.72
C GLY A 115 0.03 9.78 2.56
N GLU A 116 -0.51 10.99 2.65
CA GLU A 116 -1.27 11.60 1.56
C GLU A 116 -0.32 12.17 0.49
N LEU A 117 -0.66 11.96 -0.78
CA LEU A 117 0.05 12.54 -1.90
C LEU A 117 -0.73 13.78 -2.37
N GLU A 118 -0.11 14.94 -2.26
CA GLU A 118 -0.67 16.19 -2.79
C GLU A 118 -0.99 16.04 -4.29
N GLU A 119 -2.09 16.65 -4.73
CA GLU A 119 -2.42 16.66 -6.16
C GLU A 119 -1.32 17.41 -6.92
N PRO A 120 -0.83 16.87 -8.06
CA PRO A 120 0.11 17.59 -8.92
C PRO A 120 -0.60 18.84 -9.47
N GLY A 121 -0.42 19.98 -8.79
CA GLY A 121 -1.10 21.23 -9.08
C GLY A 121 -1.27 22.17 -7.88
N GLN A 122 -1.20 21.67 -6.64
CA GLN A 122 -1.11 22.54 -5.46
C GLN A 122 0.34 22.98 -5.24
N SER A 123 0.72 24.02 -5.99
CA SER A 123 1.92 24.81 -5.70
C SER A 123 1.89 25.26 -4.24
N TRP A 124 2.91 24.88 -3.46
CA TRP A 124 3.17 25.51 -2.17
C TRP A 124 3.22 27.02 -2.39
N SER A 125 2.30 27.76 -1.76
CA SER A 125 2.48 29.19 -1.64
C SER A 125 3.33 29.39 -0.40
N ALA A 126 4.61 29.61 -0.61
CA ALA A 126 5.52 30.11 0.43
C ALA A 126 5.08 31.53 0.85
N GLY A 127 4.03 31.63 1.65
CA GLY A 127 3.70 32.83 2.42
C GLY A 127 4.00 32.52 3.88
N SER A 128 5.01 33.10 4.52
CA SER A 128 5.10 34.55 4.70
C SER A 128 6.54 34.95 5.01
N THR A 129 7.16 35.75 4.15
CA THR A 129 8.28 36.60 4.57
C THR A 129 7.68 37.73 5.43
N PRO A 130 8.04 37.88 6.72
CA PRO A 130 7.66 39.08 7.44
C PRO A 130 8.36 40.29 6.80
N ALA A 131 7.56 41.25 6.37
CA ALA A 131 8.02 42.50 5.80
C ALA A 131 8.98 43.22 6.77
N ALA A 132 10.22 43.43 6.32
CA ALA A 132 11.15 44.33 6.99
C ALA A 132 10.56 45.75 6.95
N ARG A 133 10.15 46.26 8.12
CA ARG A 133 9.86 47.69 8.30
C ARG A 133 11.17 48.47 8.21
N ALA A 134 11.39 49.10 7.06
CA ALA A 134 12.24 50.28 6.97
C ALA A 134 11.50 51.46 7.62
N GLY A 135 12.13 52.09 8.60
CA GLY A 135 11.63 53.28 9.28
C GLY A 135 12.80 54.08 9.83
N SER A 136 13.38 54.90 8.95
CA SER A 136 14.30 55.98 9.33
C SER A 136 13.53 57.13 9.96
N ALA A 137 14.02 57.61 11.11
CA ALA A 137 14.15 59.02 11.46
C ALA A 137 15.13 59.13 12.63
#